data_AF-A0A951I0H4-F1
#
_entry.id   AF-A0A951I0H4-F1
#
_cell.length_a   1.000
_cell.length_b   1.000
_cell.length_c   1.000
_cell.angle_alpha   90.00
_cell.angle_beta   90.00
_cell.angle_gamma   90.00
#
_symmetry.space_group_name_H-M   'P 1'
#
loop_
_entity.id
_entity.type
_entity.pdbx_description
1 polymer ?
#
loop_
_entity_poly.entity_id
_entity_poly.type
_entity_poly.pdbx_seq_one_letter_code
_entity_poly.pdbx_strand_id
1 'polypeptide(L)'
;MKVVYLNPSGQLGGAELALLDLLASLREAEPEWSLHLIAGACGPLIARAEGLRVSTSVLPFPEALATLGDAGAGGNAGSQLSRTALLKKLFHAGSPVIRYVALLTRALQELRPDL
;
A
#
# COMPACT_ATOMS: atom_id res chain seq x y z
N MET A 1 -0.29 13.06 -16.19
CA MET A 1 -1.18 12.39 -15.21
C MET A 1 -0.38 12.02 -13.97
N LYS A 2 -0.97 12.01 -12.79
CA LYS A 2 -0.33 11.63 -11.53
C LYS A 2 -0.99 10.38 -10.96
N VAL A 3 -0.20 9.33 -10.76
CA VAL A 3 -0.68 8.03 -10.28
C VAL A 3 0.03 7.69 -8.97
N VAL A 4 -0.75 7.36 -7.95
CA VAL A 4 -0.22 6.94 -6.64
C VAL A 4 -0.48 5.46 -6.41
N TYR A 5 0.59 4.69 -6.26
CA TYR A 5 0.54 3.28 -5.88
C TYR A 5 0.69 3.13 -4.38
N LEU A 6 -0.06 2.22 -3.79
CA LEU A 6 -0.01 1.88 -2.36
C LEU A 6 0.46 0.45 -2.21
N ASN A 7 1.45 0.22 -1.36
CA ASN A 7 1.88 -1.12 -0.97
C ASN A 7 2.06 -1.19 0.56
N PRO A 8 1.47 -2.17 1.28
CA PRO A 8 1.62 -2.26 2.73
C PRO A 8 3.01 -2.73 3.20
N SER A 9 3.88 -3.17 2.28
CA SER A 9 5.22 -3.70 2.55
C SER A 9 6.31 -2.81 1.97
N GLY A 10 7.48 -2.82 2.61
CA GLY A 10 8.72 -2.30 2.03
C GLY A 10 9.61 -3.39 1.42
N GLN A 11 9.23 -4.66 1.61
CA GLN A 11 9.98 -5.84 1.16
C GLN A 11 9.57 -6.26 -0.24
N LEU A 12 10.40 -7.07 -0.90
CA LEU A 12 10.09 -7.61 -2.22
C LEU A 12 9.43 -8.99 -2.10
N GLY A 13 8.26 -9.13 -2.69
CA GLY A 13 7.59 -10.39 -3.00
C GLY A 13 7.17 -10.43 -4.48
N GLY A 14 6.39 -11.45 -4.86
CA GLY A 14 5.96 -11.61 -6.25
C GLY A 14 5.12 -10.44 -6.77
N ALA A 15 4.23 -9.90 -5.92
CA ALA A 15 3.40 -8.75 -6.26
C ALA A 15 4.24 -7.48 -6.41
N GLU A 16 5.24 -7.27 -5.55
CA GLU A 16 6.13 -6.12 -5.59
C GLU A 16 7.04 -6.13 -6.81
N LEU A 17 7.53 -7.30 -7.20
CA LEU A 17 8.31 -7.44 -8.44
C LEU A 17 7.45 -7.10 -9.67
N ALA A 18 6.23 -7.63 -9.74
CA ALA A 18 5.30 -7.29 -10.82
C ALA A 18 4.93 -5.80 -10.83
N LEU A 19 4.78 -5.17 -9.65
CA LEU A 19 4.56 -3.73 -9.54
C LEU A 19 5.76 -2.94 -10.08
N LEU A 20 7.00 -3.33 -9.75
CA LEU A 20 8.20 -2.68 -10.27
C LEU A 20 8.30 -2.79 -11.79
N ASP A 21 7.97 -3.95 -12.36
CA ASP A 21 7.95 -4.14 -13.82
C ASP A 21 6.90 -3.24 -14.49
N LEU A 22 5.73 -3.10 -13.87
CA LEU A 22 4.68 -2.18 -14.32
C LEU A 22 5.12 -0.72 -14.24
N LEU A 23 5.75 -0.32 -13.14
CA LEU A 23 6.29 1.04 -12.98
C LEU A 23 7.35 1.34 -14.03
N ALA A 24 8.27 0.41 -14.28
CA ALA A 24 9.30 0.54 -15.31
C ALA A 24 8.67 0.69 -16.71
N SER A 25 7.73 -0.20 -17.06
CA SER A 25 7.02 -0.15 -18.34
C SER A 25 6.28 1.17 -18.53
N LEU A 26 5.63 1.67 -17.48
CA LEU A 26 4.97 2.97 -17.52
C LEU A 26 6.01 4.08 -17.71
N ARG A 27 7.19 4.03 -17.09
CA ARG A 27 8.22 5.08 -17.26
C ARG A 27 8.78 5.16 -18.65
N GLU A 28 8.79 4.04 -19.36
CA GLU A 28 9.13 4.02 -20.77
C GLU A 28 7.98 4.53 -21.66
N ALA A 29 6.75 4.07 -21.41
CA ALA A 29 5.61 4.41 -22.24
C ALA A 29 5.10 5.85 -22.06
N GLU A 30 5.14 6.37 -20.83
CA GLU A 30 4.45 7.61 -20.43
C GLU A 30 5.36 8.49 -19.54
N PRO A 31 6.54 8.92 -20.01
CA PRO A 31 7.58 9.56 -19.19
C PRO A 31 7.11 10.83 -18.47
N GLU A 32 6.14 11.55 -19.03
CA GLU A 32 5.55 12.77 -18.46
C GLU A 32 4.62 12.50 -17.27
N TRP A 33 4.22 11.25 -17.02
CA TRP A 33 3.40 10.94 -15.85
C TRP A 33 4.20 11.03 -14.56
N SER A 34 3.58 11.59 -13.52
CA SER A 34 4.16 11.62 -12.19
C SER A 34 3.73 10.35 -11.45
N LEU A 35 4.60 9.36 -11.37
CA LEU A 35 4.35 8.16 -10.57
C LEU A 35 4.86 8.35 -9.15
N HIS A 36 4.07 7.93 -8.17
CA HIS A 36 4.45 7.94 -6.76
C HIS A 36 4.10 6.61 -6.10
N LEU A 37 4.98 6.06 -5.28
CA LEU A 37 4.77 4.84 -4.49
C LEU A 37 4.78 5.16 -3.00
N ILE A 38 3.68 4.87 -2.31
CA ILE A 38 3.60 4.90 -0.85
C ILE A 38 3.76 3.48 -0.32
N ALA A 39 4.84 3.21 0.41
CA ALA A 39 5.07 1.91 1.05
C ALA A 39 4.76 1.95 2.56
N GLY A 40 4.30 0.82 3.08
CA GLY A 40 3.97 0.63 4.50
C GLY A 40 5.19 0.58 5.42
N ALA A 41 6.38 0.36 4.85
CA ALA A 41 7.64 0.32 5.59
C ALA A 41 8.79 0.70 4.65
N CYS A 42 9.93 1.11 5.21
CA CYS A 42 11.17 1.21 4.47
C CYS A 42 11.62 -0.18 3.99
N GLY A 43 12.32 -0.25 2.86
CA GLY A 43 12.93 -1.49 2.41
C GLY A 43 13.33 -1.50 0.92
N PRO A 44 13.71 -2.67 0.40
CA PRO A 44 14.21 -2.81 -0.97
C PRO A 44 13.22 -2.36 -2.05
N LEU A 45 11.90 -2.41 -1.81
CA LEU A 45 10.90 -1.91 -2.75
C LEU A 45 11.07 -0.41 -3.04
N ILE A 46 11.27 0.39 -1.99
CA ILE A 46 11.47 1.84 -2.09
C ILE A 46 12.73 2.14 -2.90
N ALA A 47 13.85 1.52 -2.55
CA ALA A 47 15.12 1.73 -3.25
C ALA A 47 15.05 1.35 -4.73
N ARG A 48 14.33 0.28 -5.07
CA ARG A 48 14.13 -0.14 -6.47
C ARG A 48 13.22 0.83 -7.23
N ALA A 49 12.13 1.29 -6.63
CA ALA A 49 11.23 2.26 -7.24
C ALA A 49 11.92 3.61 -7.49
N GLU A 50 12.71 4.09 -6.53
CA GLU A 50 13.54 5.29 -6.69
C GLU A 50 14.55 5.14 -7.84
N GLY A 51 15.15 3.95 -7.97
CA GLY A 51 16.03 3.62 -9.11
C GLY A 51 15.34 3.72 -10.48
N LEU A 52 14.02 3.58 -10.52
CA LEU A 52 13.18 3.78 -11.71
C LEU A 52 12.72 5.24 -11.88
N ARG A 53 13.24 6.18 -11.07
CA ARG A 53 12.82 7.59 -11.02
C ARG A 53 11.34 7.77 -10.63
N VAL A 54 10.79 6.83 -9.86
CA VAL A 54 9.47 6.94 -9.24
C VAL A 54 9.62 7.63 -7.89
N SER A 55 8.78 8.62 -7.61
CA SER A 55 8.76 9.28 -6.30
C SER A 55 8.26 8.31 -5.23
N THR A 56 8.83 8.37 -4.02
CA THR A 56 8.52 7.41 -2.97
C THR A 56 8.23 8.11 -1.65
N SER A 57 7.40 7.48 -0.82
CA SER A 57 7.22 7.88 0.57
C SER A 57 6.88 6.67 1.43
N VAL A 58 7.23 6.71 2.70
CA VAL A 58 6.86 5.66 3.65
C VAL A 58 5.78 6.16 4.58
N LEU A 59 4.66 5.44 4.62
CA LEU A 59 3.59 5.65 5.58
C LEU A 59 3.46 4.38 6.42
N PRO A 60 3.94 4.35 7.68
CA PRO A 60 3.96 3.15 8.50
C PRO A 60 2.61 2.44 8.54
N PHE A 61 2.57 1.22 8.00
CA PHE A 61 1.36 0.43 7.93
C PHE A 61 1.06 -0.16 9.32
N PRO A 62 -0.14 0.05 9.88
CA PRO A 62 -0.42 -0.40 11.24
C PRO A 62 -0.48 -1.94 11.29
N GLU A 63 0.19 -2.55 12.27
CA GLU A 63 0.20 -4.01 12.48
C GLU A 63 -1.21 -4.60 12.60
N ALA A 64 -2.14 -3.83 13.18
CA ALA A 64 -3.55 -4.18 13.28
C ALA A 64 -4.19 -4.47 11.91
N LEU A 65 -3.75 -3.81 10.84
CA LEU A 65 -4.18 -4.09 9.46
C LEU A 65 -3.31 -5.15 8.78
N ALA A 66 -2.03 -5.27 9.14
CA ALA A 66 -1.16 -6.31 8.59
C ALA A 66 -1.68 -7.72 8.90
N THR A 67 -2.24 -7.92 10.09
CA THR A 67 -2.89 -9.20 10.48
C THR A 67 -4.22 -9.46 9.75
N LEU A 68 -4.74 -8.47 9.04
CA LEU A 68 -5.98 -8.54 8.26
C LEU A 68 -5.74 -8.87 6.76
N GLY A 69 -4.47 -8.91 6.32
CA GLY A 69 -4.07 -9.21 4.94
C GLY A 69 -4.40 -10.64 4.47
N ASP A 70 -3.79 -11.10 3.37
CA ASP A 70 -4.17 -12.32 2.62
C ASP A 70 -4.41 -13.60 3.43
N ALA A 71 -3.84 -13.73 4.64
CA ALA A 71 -4.16 -14.81 5.58
C ALA A 71 -5.63 -14.85 6.02
N GLY A 72 -6.36 -13.74 5.92
CA GLY A 72 -7.80 -13.67 6.17
C GLY A 72 -8.68 -13.92 4.94
N ALA A 73 -8.11 -13.94 3.74
CA ALA A 73 -8.86 -13.98 2.47
C ALA A 73 -8.67 -15.26 1.64
N GLY A 74 -7.73 -16.15 1.99
CA GLY A 74 -7.38 -17.29 1.12
C GLY A 74 -6.92 -18.56 1.83
N GLY A 75 -7.79 -19.20 2.61
CA GLY A 75 -7.65 -20.59 3.01
C GLY A 75 -9.01 -21.26 3.05
N ASN A 76 -9.16 -22.42 2.40
CA ASN A 76 -10.40 -23.22 2.28
C ASN A 76 -10.96 -23.78 3.61
N ALA A 77 -11.04 -22.99 4.68
CA ALA A 77 -11.52 -23.41 6.00
C ALA A 77 -12.23 -22.31 6.83
N GLY A 78 -12.76 -21.24 6.21
CA GLY A 78 -13.18 -20.05 6.98
C GLY A 78 -14.43 -19.31 6.50
N SER A 79 -15.42 -19.97 5.89
CA SER A 79 -16.69 -19.32 5.49
C SER A 79 -17.58 -18.83 6.65
N GLN A 80 -17.06 -18.80 7.88
CA GLN A 80 -17.77 -18.30 9.08
C GLN A 80 -16.89 -17.50 10.05
N LEU A 81 -15.78 -16.89 9.61
CA LEU A 81 -15.20 -15.79 10.40
C LEU A 81 -16.12 -14.58 10.27
N SER A 82 -17.11 -14.56 11.16
CA SER A 82 -18.22 -13.63 11.21
C SER A 82 -17.75 -12.20 10.99
N ARG A 83 -18.44 -11.48 10.09
CA ARG A 83 -18.35 -10.01 9.94
C ARG A 83 -18.34 -9.28 11.30
N THR A 84 -18.94 -9.85 12.34
CA THR A 84 -18.92 -9.31 13.71
C THR A 84 -17.55 -9.37 14.40
N ALA A 85 -16.71 -10.39 14.11
CA ALA A 85 -15.34 -10.47 14.63
C ALA A 85 -14.42 -9.47 13.91
N LEU A 86 -14.63 -9.27 12.59
CA LEU A 86 -13.98 -8.20 11.82
C LEU A 86 -14.37 -6.81 12.34
N LEU A 87 -15.67 -6.58 12.57
CA LEU A 87 -16.18 -5.33 13.14
C LEU A 87 -15.68 -5.09 14.57
N LYS A 88 -15.62 -6.12 15.43
CA LYS A 88 -15.06 -6.00 16.79
C LYS A 88 -13.54 -5.74 16.77
N LYS A 89 -12.79 -6.35 15.84
CA LYS A 89 -11.36 -6.03 15.64
C LYS A 89 -11.16 -4.62 15.11
N LEU A 90 -12.02 -4.12 14.23
CA LEU A 90 -12.02 -2.71 13.81
C LEU A 90 -12.38 -1.76 14.96
N PHE A 91 -13.29 -2.17 15.85
CA PHE A 91 -13.69 -1.39 17.03
C PHE A 91 -12.62 -1.39 18.14
N HIS A 92 -11.83 -2.47 18.27
CA HIS A 92 -10.69 -2.57 19.21
C HIS A 92 -9.34 -2.16 18.61
N ALA A 93 -9.24 -2.00 17.28
CA ALA A 93 -8.10 -1.39 16.59
C ALA A 93 -8.20 0.15 16.56
N GLY A 94 -8.72 0.73 17.64
CA GLY A 94 -8.93 2.17 17.81
C GLY A 94 -7.60 2.93 17.81
N SER A 95 -7.61 4.14 17.25
CA SER A 95 -6.50 5.12 17.08
C SER A 95 -5.51 4.85 15.92
N PRO A 96 -4.68 3.79 15.85
CA PRO A 96 -3.71 3.63 14.77
C PRO A 96 -4.33 3.51 13.38
N VAL A 97 -5.48 2.83 13.24
CA VAL A 97 -6.17 2.71 11.94
C VAL A 97 -6.73 4.06 11.50
N ILE A 98 -7.41 4.78 12.41
CA ILE A 98 -7.95 6.12 12.13
C ILE A 98 -6.81 7.09 11.79
N ARG A 99 -5.72 7.03 12.55
CA ARG A 99 -4.51 7.83 12.30
C ARG A 99 -3.89 7.50 10.94
N TYR A 100 -3.78 6.22 10.59
CA TYR A 100 -3.28 5.79 9.28
C TYR A 100 -4.16 6.33 8.15
N VAL A 101 -5.48 6.20 8.26
CA VAL A 101 -6.43 6.75 7.26
C VAL A 101 -6.30 8.28 7.16
N ALA A 102 -6.15 8.98 8.28
CA ALA A 102 -5.96 10.44 8.27
C ALA A 102 -4.64 10.84 7.60
N LEU A 103 -3.54 10.14 7.91
CA LEU A 103 -2.24 10.39 7.29
C LEU A 103 -2.22 10.04 5.81
N LEU A 104 -2.85 8.92 5.42
CA LEU A 104 -2.97 8.51 4.03
C LEU A 104 -3.82 9.53 3.24
N THR A 105 -4.98 9.91 3.78
CA THR A 105 -5.84 10.94 3.16
C THR A 105 -5.07 12.24 2.98
N ARG A 106 -4.30 12.66 3.99
CA ARG A 106 -3.47 13.87 3.91
C ARG A 106 -2.39 13.74 2.83
N ALA A 107 -1.67 12.62 2.78
CA ALA A 107 -0.66 12.37 1.76
C ALA A 107 -1.25 12.39 0.35
N LEU A 108 -2.43 11.77 0.16
CA LEU A 108 -3.15 11.80 -1.11
C LEU A 108 -3.65 13.22 -1.45
N GLN A 109 -4.11 14.00 -0.48
CA GLN A 109 -4.50 15.40 -0.69
C GLN A 109 -3.32 16.29 -1.07
N GLU A 110 -2.15 16.08 -0.46
CA GLU A 110 -0.92 16.80 -0.80
C GLU A 110 -0.41 16.42 -2.19
N LEU A 111 -0.47 15.13 -2.54
CA LEU A 111 -0.06 14.64 -3.86
C LEU A 111 -1.07 15.02 -4.94
N ARG A 112 -2.37 15.09 -4.66
CA ARG A 112 -3.45 15.28 -5.64
C ARG A 112 -3.33 14.33 -6.84
N PRO A 113 -3.39 13.00 -6.62
CA PRO A 113 -3.38 12.04 -7.71
C PRO A 113 -4.59 12.23 -8.63
N ASP A 114 -4.39 11.97 -9.91
CA ASP A 114 -5.47 11.73 -10.85
C ASP A 114 -6.01 10.29 -10.69
N LEU A 115 -5.14 9.37 -10.23
CA LEU A 115 -5.44 7.95 -10.01
C LEU A 115 -4.72 7.38 -8.78
#